data_AF-A0A970H7G6-F1
#
_entry.id   AF-A0A970H7G6-F1
#
_cell.length_a   1.000
_cell.length_b   1.000
_cell.length_c   1.000
_cell.angle_alpha   90.00
_cell.angle_beta   90.00
_cell.angle_gamma   90.00
#
_symmetry.space_group_name_H-M   'P 1'
#
loop_
_entity.id
_entity.type
_entity.pdbx_description
1 polymer ?
#
loop_
_entity_poly.entity_id
_entity_poly.type
_entity_poly.pdbx_seq_one_letter_code
_entity_poly.pdbx_strand_id
1 'polypeptide(L)'
;LALGVFQLGIPYLLFCIAIKHVSALDAILIPVIEPILNPVWVMLFYAEVPGPQTIAGGLLVLVAVTVRSLLSERRQAQKTSTAA
;
A
#
# COMPACT_ATOMS: atom_id res chain seq x y z
N LEU A 1 -4.01 -15.09 -14.16
CA LEU A 1 -5.28 -15.44 -13.50
C LEU A 1 -5.07 -15.94 -12.07
N ALA A 2 -4.32 -17.02 -11.85
CA ALA A 2 -4.09 -17.57 -10.50
C ALA A 2 -3.51 -16.55 -9.49
N LEU A 3 -2.47 -15.80 -9.86
CA LEU A 3 -1.88 -14.78 -8.97
C LEU A 3 -2.87 -13.64 -8.63
N GLY A 4 -3.70 -13.20 -9.58
CA GLY A 4 -4.70 -12.16 -9.32
C GLY A 4 -5.81 -12.61 -8.38
N VAL A 5 -6.26 -13.86 -8.52
CA VAL A 5 -7.29 -14.43 -7.60
C VAL A 5 -6.70 -14.61 -6.20
N PHE A 6 -5.47 -15.09 -6.09
CA PHE A 6 -4.87 -15.43 -4.80
C PHE A 6 -4.29 -14.21 -4.06
N GLN A 7 -3.58 -13.31 -4.76
CA GLN A 7 -2.96 -12.13 -4.14
C GLN A 7 -3.92 -10.96 -3.97
N LEU A 8 -4.96 -10.84 -4.80
CA LEU A 8 -5.92 -9.73 -4.71
C LEU A 8 -7.33 -10.21 -4.38
N GLY A 9 -7.82 -11.24 -5.06
CA GLY A 9 -9.19 -11.73 -4.88
C GLY A 9 -9.51 -12.18 -3.45
N ILE A 10 -8.67 -13.05 -2.86
CA ILE A 10 -8.89 -13.56 -1.50
C ILE A 10 -8.78 -12.45 -0.43
N PRO A 11 -7.73 -11.59 -0.42
CA PRO A 11 -7.65 -10.49 0.54
C PRO A 11 -8.82 -9.52 0.44
N TYR A 12 -9.27 -9.17 -0.76
CA TYR A 12 -10.44 -8.29 -0.93
C TYR A 12 -11.74 -8.94 -0.45
N LEU A 13 -11.91 -10.25 -0.65
CA LEU A 13 -13.09 -10.96 -0.15
C LEU A 13 -13.13 -10.96 1.38
N LEU A 14 -11.98 -11.23 2.02
CA LEU A 14 -11.80 -11.15 3.47
C LEU A 14 -12.02 -9.72 3.99
N PHE A 15 -11.51 -8.71 3.27
CA PHE A 15 -11.70 -7.30 3.61
C PHE A 15 -13.18 -6.90 3.56
N CYS A 16 -13.92 -7.31 2.53
CA CYS A 16 -15.37 -7.08 2.43
C CYS A 16 -16.16 -7.72 3.58
N ILE A 17 -15.72 -8.87 4.09
CA ILE A 17 -16.33 -9.53 5.25
C ILE A 17 -15.95 -8.77 6.53
N ALA A 18 -14.69 -8.37 6.66
CA ALA A 18 -14.17 -7.67 7.83
C ALA A 18 -14.83 -6.30 8.02
N ILE A 19 -15.03 -5.51 6.96
CA ILE A 19 -15.66 -4.17 7.03
C ILE A 19 -17.04 -4.20 7.72
N LYS A 20 -17.76 -5.32 7.68
CA LYS A 20 -19.05 -5.47 8.38
C LYS A 20 -18.92 -5.62 9.91
N HIS A 21 -17.72 -5.92 10.40
CA HIS A 21 -17.42 -6.26 11.80
C HIS A 21 -16.42 -5.30 12.46
N VAL A 22 -15.65 -4.53 11.68
CA VAL A 22 -14.71 -3.52 12.19
C VAL A 22 -15.18 -2.10 11.94
N SER A 23 -14.71 -1.17 12.79
CA SER A 23 -15.07 0.23 12.70
C SER A 23 -14.47 0.89 11.45
N ALA A 24 -15.09 1.97 10.97
CA ALA A 24 -14.69 2.62 9.71
C ALA A 24 -13.22 3.07 9.69
N LEU A 25 -12.66 3.39 10.86
CA LEU A 25 -11.25 3.74 11.03
C LEU A 25 -10.31 2.56 10.72
N ASP A 26 -10.61 1.38 11.24
CA ASP A 26 -9.78 0.18 11.03
C ASP A 26 -9.81 -0.26 9.57
N ALA A 27 -10.97 -0.12 8.91
CA ALA A 27 -11.12 -0.39 7.48
C ALA A 27 -10.27 0.55 6.60
N ILE A 28 -10.09 1.81 7.00
CA ILE A 28 -9.25 2.79 6.29
C ILE A 28 -7.75 2.55 6.53
N LEU A 29 -7.38 2.02 7.69
CA LEU A 29 -5.98 1.74 8.03
C LEU A 29 -5.36 0.64 7.16
N ILE A 30 -6.15 -0.37 6.74
CA ILE A 30 -5.67 -1.48 5.91
C ILE A 30 -5.10 -1.03 4.53
N PRO A 31 -5.81 -0.24 3.70
CA PRO A 31 -5.24 0.26 2.44
C PRO A 31 -4.13 1.30 2.65
N VAL A 32 -4.01 1.89 3.84
CA VAL A 32 -2.92 2.81 4.20
C VAL A 32 -1.62 2.05 4.55
N ILE A 33 -1.72 0.86 5.15
CA ILE A 33 -0.53 0.04 5.48
C ILE A 33 0.03 -0.70 4.25
N GLU A 34 -0.82 -1.04 3.27
CA GLU A 34 -0.46 -1.80 2.07
C GLU A 34 0.77 -1.25 1.29
N PRO A 35 0.91 0.07 1.06
CA PRO A 35 2.06 0.64 0.35
C PRO A 35 3.37 0.54 1.14
N ILE A 36 3.29 0.49 2.47
CA ILE A 36 4.46 0.37 3.36
C ILE A 36 4.89 -1.09 3.47
N LEU A 37 3.92 -2.00 3.53
CA LEU A 37 4.16 -3.41 3.73
C LEU A 37 4.87 -4.05 2.51
N ASN A 38 4.58 -3.58 1.29
CA ASN A 38 5.22 -4.07 0.07
C ASN A 38 6.77 -3.92 0.08
N PRO A 39 7.35 -2.73 0.31
CA PRO A 39 8.80 -2.56 0.49
C PRO A 39 9.40 -3.38 1.63
N VAL A 40 8.68 -3.52 2.75
CA VAL A 40 9.14 -4.30 3.92
C VAL A 40 9.30 -5.77 3.57
N TRP A 41 8.34 -6.36 2.84
CA TRP A 41 8.43 -7.75 2.39
C TRP A 41 9.60 -7.99 1.44
N VAL A 42 9.88 -7.04 0.55
CA VAL A 42 11.03 -7.11 -0.37
C VAL A 42 12.35 -7.13 0.42
N MET A 43 12.49 -6.29 1.45
CA MET A 43 13.70 -6.26 2.27
C MET A 43 13.90 -7.55 3.09
N LEU A 44 12.82 -8.18 3.56
CA LEU A 44 12.90 -9.39 4.39
C LEU A 44 13.24 -10.66 3.59
N PHE A 45 12.66 -10.83 2.40
CA PHE A 45 12.80 -12.09 1.64
C PHE A 45 13.95 -12.10 0.66
N TYR A 46 14.39 -10.94 0.17
CA TYR A 46 15.34 -10.84 -0.94
C TYR A 46 16.77 -10.54 -0.47
N ALA A 47 17.14 -10.91 0.77
CA ALA A 47 18.38 -10.60 1.50
C ALA A 47 19.73 -10.96 0.81
N GLU A 48 19.76 -11.19 -0.49
CA GLU A 48 20.95 -11.19 -1.33
C GLU A 48 21.32 -9.77 -1.76
N VAL A 49 22.62 -9.50 -1.89
CA VAL A 49 23.15 -8.17 -2.26
C VAL A 49 22.49 -7.72 -3.57
N PRO A 50 21.60 -6.72 -3.55
CA PRO A 50 20.84 -6.34 -4.72
C PRO A 50 21.80 -5.80 -5.78
N GLY A 51 21.77 -6.39 -6.97
CA GLY A 51 22.52 -5.88 -8.11
C GLY A 51 22.13 -4.43 -8.43
N PRO A 52 22.95 -3.68 -9.19
CA PRO A 52 22.72 -2.25 -9.45
C PRO A 52 21.32 -1.93 -10.01
N GLN A 53 20.75 -2.84 -10.79
CA GLN A 53 19.41 -2.71 -11.37
C GLN A 53 18.28 -2.85 -10.33
N THR A 54 18.45 -3.72 -9.32
CA THR A 54 17.49 -3.89 -8.22
C THR A 54 17.46 -2.66 -7.33
N ILE A 55 18.63 -2.05 -7.08
CA ILE A 55 18.73 -0.78 -6.34
C ILE A 55 18.03 0.35 -7.09
N ALA A 56 18.24 0.46 -8.41
CA ALA A 56 17.57 1.46 -9.23
C ALA A 56 16.04 1.27 -9.25
N GLY A 57 15.57 0.03 -9.37
CA GLY A 57 14.14 -0.31 -9.28
C GLY A 57 13.54 0.00 -7.90
N GLY A 58 14.24 -0.36 -6.83
CA GLY A 58 13.83 -0.06 -5.46
C GLY A 58 13.78 1.44 -5.17
N LEU A 59 14.77 2.20 -5.63
CA LEU A 59 14.81 3.66 -5.52
C LEU A 59 13.65 4.30 -6.30
N LEU A 60 13.35 3.81 -7.50
CA LEU A 60 12.22 4.29 -8.31
C LEU A 60 10.87 4.03 -7.61
N VAL A 61 10.68 2.85 -7.02
CA VAL A 61 9.47 2.53 -6.25
C VAL A 61 9.36 3.41 -5.00
N LEU A 62 10.44 3.57 -4.23
CA LEU A 62 10.46 4.44 -3.05
C LEU A 62 10.12 5.89 -3.41
N VAL A 63 10.76 6.46 -4.43
CA VAL A 63 10.47 7.82 -4.91
C VAL A 63 9.02 7.94 -5.37
N ALA A 64 8.51 6.98 -6.14
CA ALA A 64 7.12 6.99 -6.60
C ALA A 64 6.12 6.95 -5.44
N VAL A 65 6.35 6.09 -4.44
CA VAL A 65 5.51 5.99 -3.24
C VAL A 65 5.59 7.26 -2.40
N THR A 66 6.78 7.81 -2.16
CA THR A 66 6.95 9.06 -1.41
C THR A 66 6.25 10.23 -2.11
N VAL A 67 6.44 10.40 -3.42
CA VAL A 67 5.76 11.44 -4.20
C VAL A 67 4.24 11.24 -4.16
N ARG A 68 3.76 10.00 -4.33
CA ARG A 68 2.33 9.68 -4.23
C ARG A 68 1.79 10.01 -2.84
N SER A 69 2.49 9.66 -1.76
CA SER A 69 2.07 9.96 -0.39
C SER A 69 2.02 11.47 -0.14
N LEU A 70 3.06 12.22 -0.54
CA LEU A 70 3.08 13.69 -0.43
C LEU A 70 1.93 14.34 -1.22
N LEU A 71 1.65 13.87 -2.44
CA LEU A 71 0.53 14.36 -3.24
C LEU A 71 -0.83 13.93 -2.67
N SER A 72 -0.91 12.74 -2.05
CA SER A 72 -2.13 12.21 -1.45
C SER A 72 -2.48 12.93 -0.14
N GLU A 73 -1.49 13.30 0.68
CA GLU A 73 -1.69 14.17 1.86
C GLU A 73 -2.22 15.55 1.45
N ARG A 74 -1.68 16.12 0.37
CA ARG A 74 -2.17 17.39 -0.21
C ARG A 74 -3.63 17.28 -0.66
N ARG A 75 -4.03 16.12 -1.20
CA ARG A 75 -5.42 15.82 -1.59
C ARG A 75 -6.34 15.54 -0.40
N GLN A 76 -5.86 14.90 0.66
CA GLN A 76 -6.64 14.63 1.87
C GLN A 76 -6.88 15.91 2.67
N ALA A 77 -5.89 16.78 2.82
CA ALA A 77 -6.04 18.09 3.45
C ALA A 77 -7.11 18.96 2.76
N GLN A 78 -7.24 18.83 1.44
CA GLN A 78 -8.23 19.57 0.66
C GLN A 78 -9.65 18.98 0.79
N LYS A 79 -9.79 17.65 0.96
CA LYS A 79 -11.09 17.01 1.20
C LYS A 79 -11.69 17.36 2.56
N THR A 80 -10.88 17.58 3.59
CA THR A 80 -11.36 17.99 4.92
C THR A 80 -11.81 19.46 4.95
N SER A 81 -11.25 20.33 4.11
CA SER A 81 -11.60 21.75 4.05
C SER A 81 -12.82 22.09 3.18
N THR A 82 -13.26 21.21 2.28
CA THR A 82 -14.50 21.39 1.50
C THR A 82 -15.73 20.77 2.17
N ALA A 83 -15.53 19.98 3.23
CA ALA A 83 -16.60 19.37 4.02
C ALA A 83 -16.95 20.16 5.31
N ALA A 84 -16.34 21.34 5.51
CA ALA A 84 -16.63 22.29 6.58
C ALA A 84 -17.30 23.54 5.99
#